data_AF-T1A6D7-F1
#
_entry.id   AF-T1A6D7-F1
#
_cell.length_a   1.000
_cell.length_b   1.000
_cell.length_c   1.000
_cell.angle_alpha   90.00
_cell.angle_beta   90.00
_cell.angle_gamma   90.00
#
_symmetry.space_group_name_H-M   'P 1'
#
loop_
_entity.id
_entity.type
_entity.pdbx_description
1 polymer ?
#
loop_
_entity_poly.entity_id
_entity_poly.type
_entity_poly.pdbx_seq_one_letter_code
_entity_poly.pdbx_strand_id
1 'polypeptide(L)'
;AGKNVINPTALILSSVLLLRHLEEFEIARRVEEAVLVTLEEGKVPTRDVVGEAVASSTSAFTDEVIRNLGRSPGKPPRREYRPLKMPQRPTLPAPPLRQYEGLDVFLETTLSPGKLGPELRSLVEGTPFLLGGISNRGTRTWPETGAMTDLVDHTQVRFLLRNPVGDFPSEAVRTLLGRLEGRYPWMHLEVLQRFGTFQGYTRSQGDD
;
A
#
# COMPACT_ATOMS: atom_id res chain seq x y z
N ALA A 1 28.61 -7.72 4.61
CA ALA A 1 28.62 -7.67 6.09
C ALA A 1 29.99 -8.10 6.60
N GLY A 2 30.32 -7.84 7.88
CA GLY A 2 31.56 -8.32 8.53
C GLY A 2 32.87 -7.60 8.19
N LYS A 3 32.83 -6.51 7.42
CA LYS A 3 34.03 -5.82 6.92
C LYS A 3 34.56 -4.71 7.84
N ASN A 4 33.90 -4.42 8.97
CA ASN A 4 34.28 -3.33 9.89
C ASN A 4 34.39 -1.93 9.24
N VAL A 5 33.56 -1.64 8.23
CA VAL A 5 33.58 -0.36 7.48
C VAL A 5 32.22 0.34 7.42
N ILE A 6 31.19 -0.21 8.06
CA ILE A 6 29.85 0.40 8.06
C ILE A 6 29.80 1.55 9.06
N ASN A 7 29.05 2.60 8.74
CA ASN A 7 28.70 3.65 9.70
C ASN A 7 27.65 3.11 10.70
N PRO A 8 27.97 2.99 12.01
CA PRO A 8 27.02 2.46 12.98
C PRO A 8 26.04 3.52 13.52
N THR A 9 26.17 4.80 13.10
CA THR A 9 25.42 5.94 13.64
C THR A 9 23.91 5.72 13.61
N ALA A 10 23.35 5.21 12.51
CA ALA A 10 21.91 4.98 12.41
C ALA A 10 21.38 4.03 13.50
N LEU A 11 22.09 2.91 13.74
CA LEU A 11 21.69 1.93 14.75
C LEU A 11 21.85 2.47 16.18
N ILE A 12 22.91 3.23 16.44
CA ILE A 12 23.12 3.90 17.73
C ILE A 12 21.97 4.88 17.99
N LEU A 13 21.61 5.72 17.00
CA LEU A 13 20.50 6.66 17.14
C LEU A 13 19.14 5.97 17.24
N SER A 14 18.92 4.82 16.59
CA SER A 14 17.74 3.99 16.85
C SER A 14 17.69 3.48 18.29
N SER A 15 18.84 3.14 18.86
CA SER A 15 18.93 2.73 20.28
C SER A 15 18.65 3.90 21.23
N VAL A 16 19.04 5.13 20.86
CA VAL A 16 18.64 6.35 21.57
C VAL A 16 17.11 6.54 21.53
N LEU A 17 16.46 6.29 20.40
CA LEU A 17 15.00 6.33 20.31
C LEU A 17 14.34 5.27 21.20
N LEU A 18 14.91 4.06 21.27
CA LEU A 18 14.45 3.01 22.17
C LEU A 18 14.59 3.43 23.64
N LEU A 19 15.74 3.98 24.05
CA LEU A 19 15.95 4.46 25.41
C LEU A 19 14.91 5.54 25.79
N ARG A 20 14.58 6.45 24.88
CA ARG A 20 13.50 7.43 25.09
C ARG A 20 12.12 6.79 25.23
N HIS A 21 11.85 5.73 24.47
CA HIS A 21 10.62 4.96 24.57
C HIS A 21 10.51 4.24 25.93
N LEU A 22 11.63 3.79 26.48
CA LEU A 22 11.74 3.20 27.82
C LEU A 22 11.81 4.25 28.95
N GLU A 23 11.64 5.53 28.63
CA GLU A 23 11.74 6.66 29.57
C GLU A 23 13.14 6.85 30.21
N GLU A 24 14.18 6.25 29.63
CA GLU A 24 15.60 6.40 30.01
C GLU A 24 16.23 7.67 29.41
N PHE A 25 15.63 8.83 29.69
CA PHE A 25 15.95 10.09 29.01
C PHE A 25 17.40 10.56 29.20
N GLU A 26 17.95 10.44 30.40
CA GLU A 26 19.33 10.86 30.68
C GLU A 26 20.36 9.97 29.99
N ILE A 27 20.11 8.65 29.92
CA ILE A 27 21.00 7.72 29.20
C ILE A 27 20.91 8.01 27.70
N ALA A 28 19.70 8.18 27.16
CA ALA A 28 19.49 8.54 25.76
C ALA A 28 20.24 9.83 25.39
N ARG A 29 20.14 10.86 26.24
CA ARG A 29 20.82 12.15 26.05
C ARG A 29 22.35 11.98 26.03
N ARG A 30 22.91 11.25 27.00
CA ARG A 30 24.36 11.02 27.08
C ARG A 30 24.92 10.31 25.84
N VAL A 31 24.19 9.31 25.33
CA VAL A 31 24.61 8.57 24.12
C VAL A 31 24.49 9.46 22.88
N GLU A 32 23.38 10.19 22.72
CA GLU A 32 23.20 11.12 21.59
C GLU A 32 24.26 12.22 21.57
N GLU A 33 24.53 12.86 22.72
CA GLU A 33 25.57 13.89 22.82
C GLU A 33 26.96 13.35 22.48
N ALA A 34 27.30 12.13 22.91
CA ALA A 34 28.58 11.52 22.58
C ALA A 34 28.73 11.25 21.07
N VAL A 35 27.66 10.83 20.38
CA VAL A 35 27.65 10.73 18.92
C VAL A 35 27.85 12.10 18.27
N LEU A 36 27.14 13.14 18.74
CA LEU A 36 27.23 14.48 18.18
C LEU A 36 28.62 15.09 18.37
N VAL A 37 29.23 14.94 19.55
CA VAL A 37 30.63 15.36 19.81
C VAL A 37 31.58 14.65 18.85
N THR A 38 31.41 13.35 18.63
CA THR A 38 32.25 12.57 17.72
C THR A 38 32.17 13.08 16.28
N LEU A 39 30.96 13.46 15.83
CA LEU A 39 30.73 14.04 14.51
C LEU A 39 31.26 15.48 14.41
N GLU A 40 31.09 16.29 15.46
CA GLU A 40 31.58 17.68 15.53
C GLU A 40 33.11 17.74 15.48
N GLU A 41 33.80 16.83 16.18
CA GLU A 41 35.27 16.76 16.16
C GLU A 41 35.83 16.24 14.83
N GLY A 42 35.08 15.41 14.10
CA GLY A 42 35.46 14.90 12.78
C GLY A 42 36.73 14.03 12.74
N LYS A 43 37.22 13.54 13.89
CA LYS A 43 38.48 12.77 14.00
C LYS A 43 38.40 11.36 13.41
N VAL A 44 37.22 10.74 13.43
CA VAL A 44 37.00 9.35 13.00
C VAL A 44 35.90 9.26 11.93
N PRO A 45 36.03 9.91 10.77
CA PRO A 45 34.94 9.98 9.80
C PRO A 45 34.61 8.60 9.21
N THR A 46 33.33 8.31 9.01
CA THR A 46 32.89 7.04 8.40
C THR A 46 32.89 7.11 6.88
N ARG A 47 32.97 5.93 6.23
CA ARG A 47 33.12 5.78 4.78
C ARG A 47 32.08 6.52 3.94
N ASP A 48 30.83 6.56 4.39
CA ASP A 48 29.73 7.25 3.73
C ASP A 48 29.86 8.79 3.76
N VAL A 49 30.67 9.34 4.68
CA VAL A 49 30.90 10.78 4.83
C VAL A 49 32.09 11.25 4.00
N VAL A 50 33.18 10.48 3.95
CA VAL A 50 34.47 10.94 3.36
C VAL A 50 35.01 10.05 2.23
N GLY A 51 34.28 9.00 1.85
CA GLY A 51 34.79 7.99 0.90
C GLY A 51 35.77 7.01 1.54
N GLU A 52 36.23 6.02 0.78
CA GLU A 52 36.94 4.84 1.31
C GLU A 52 38.39 5.13 1.73
N ALA A 53 39.08 6.05 1.06
CA ALA A 53 40.53 6.25 1.22
C ALA A 53 40.96 6.79 2.60
N VAL A 54 40.05 7.48 3.30
CA VAL A 54 40.33 8.18 4.57
C VAL A 54 39.33 7.83 5.67
N ALA A 55 38.52 6.78 5.46
CA ALA A 55 37.50 6.35 6.40
C ALA A 55 38.10 5.64 7.62
N SER A 56 37.55 5.91 8.79
CA SER A 56 37.75 5.11 10.00
C SER A 56 36.90 3.84 9.98
N SER A 57 37.35 2.82 10.71
CA SER A 57 36.60 1.57 10.87
C SER A 57 35.36 1.75 11.75
N THR A 58 34.40 0.81 11.66
CA THR A 58 33.22 0.80 12.53
C THR A 58 33.64 0.77 14.01
N SER A 59 34.59 -0.10 14.39
CA SER A 59 35.14 -0.16 15.74
C SER A 59 35.76 1.16 16.20
N ALA A 60 36.58 1.80 15.36
CA ALA A 60 37.23 3.06 15.72
C ALA A 60 36.20 4.19 15.94
N PHE A 61 35.16 4.26 15.11
CA PHE A 61 34.05 5.19 15.32
C PHE A 61 33.33 4.90 16.64
N THR A 62 32.98 3.64 16.91
CA THR A 62 32.32 3.23 18.16
C THR A 62 33.17 3.54 19.40
N ASP A 63 34.47 3.27 19.36
CA ASP A 63 35.39 3.56 20.47
C ASP A 63 35.50 5.06 20.75
N GLU A 64 35.49 5.89 19.71
CA GLU A 64 35.47 7.36 19.87
C GLU A 64 34.15 7.83 20.50
N VAL A 65 33.01 7.29 20.05
CA VAL A 65 31.71 7.56 20.68
C VAL A 65 31.72 7.19 22.16
N ILE A 66 32.27 6.03 22.52
CA ILE A 66 32.39 5.59 23.92
C ILE A 66 33.28 6.55 24.72
N ARG A 67 34.42 6.97 24.16
CA ARG A 67 35.34 7.93 24.79
C ARG A 67 34.70 9.31 25.00
N ASN A 68 33.72 9.68 24.18
CA ASN A 68 33.00 10.94 24.26
C ASN A 68 31.78 10.92 25.21
N LEU A 69 31.48 9.79 25.87
CA LEU A 69 30.39 9.72 26.85
C LEU A 69 30.61 10.72 28.00
N GLY A 70 29.58 11.54 28.28
CA GLY A 70 29.62 12.58 29.31
C GLY A 70 30.12 13.94 28.83
N ARG A 71 30.53 14.05 27.55
CA ARG A 71 30.79 15.33 26.89
C ARG A 71 29.53 15.82 26.19
N SER A 72 29.43 17.14 26.02
CA SER A 72 28.32 17.79 25.31
C SER A 72 28.86 18.57 24.10
N PRO A 73 28.13 18.62 22.98
CA PRO A 73 28.53 19.36 21.78
C PRO A 73 28.52 20.87 22.03
N GLY A 74 29.30 21.63 21.25
CA GLY A 74 29.48 23.07 21.45
C GLY A 74 28.19 23.89 21.28
N LYS A 75 27.24 23.38 20.48
CA LYS A 75 25.88 23.91 20.36
C LYS A 75 24.90 22.76 20.58
N PRO A 76 24.32 22.60 21.78
CA PRO A 76 23.38 21.52 22.03
C PRO A 76 22.15 21.69 21.13
N PRO A 77 21.71 20.64 20.40
CA PRO A 77 20.46 20.71 19.69
C PRO A 77 19.34 20.90 20.72
N ARG A 78 18.55 21.97 20.55
CA ARG A 78 17.37 22.24 21.39
C ARG A 78 16.29 21.20 21.09
N ARG A 79 16.31 20.06 21.78
CA ARG A 79 15.28 19.03 21.70
C ARG A 79 14.89 18.57 23.10
N GLU A 80 13.79 19.11 23.60
CA GLU A 80 13.15 18.59 24.80
C GLU A 80 12.35 17.34 24.45
N TYR A 81 12.67 16.22 25.08
CA TYR A 81 11.92 14.97 24.92
C TYR A 81 10.87 14.86 26.03
N ARG A 82 9.69 14.39 25.65
CA ARG A 82 8.58 14.09 26.56
C ARG A 82 8.08 12.67 26.27
N PRO A 83 7.57 11.93 27.28
CA PRO A 83 6.97 10.63 27.07
C PRO A 83 5.91 10.67 25.96
N LEU A 84 5.98 9.71 25.03
CA LEU A 84 5.03 9.59 23.93
C LEU A 84 3.70 9.07 24.49
N LYS A 85 2.66 9.92 24.46
CA LYS A 85 1.29 9.48 24.75
C LYS A 85 0.66 8.97 23.47
N MET A 86 0.57 7.65 23.33
CA MET A 86 -0.13 7.04 22.20
C MET A 86 -1.62 7.43 22.24
N PRO A 87 -2.20 7.89 21.12
CA PRO A 87 -3.63 8.11 21.06
C PRO A 87 -4.35 6.77 21.26
N GLN A 88 -5.43 6.77 22.03
CA GLN A 88 -6.31 5.61 22.10
C GLN A 88 -7.04 5.49 20.76
N ARG A 89 -7.11 4.27 20.22
CA ARG A 89 -7.87 4.03 18.99
C ARG A 89 -9.35 4.25 19.27
N PRO A 90 -10.05 5.08 18.48
CA PRO A 90 -11.49 5.18 18.60
C PRO A 90 -12.12 3.84 18.19
N THR A 91 -13.29 3.54 18.76
CA THR A 91 -14.12 2.43 18.30
C THR A 91 -14.52 2.67 16.85
N LEU A 92 -14.51 1.61 16.03
CA LEU A 92 -15.00 1.71 14.66
C LEU A 92 -16.51 2.04 14.68
N PRO A 93 -16.98 2.95 13.80
CA PRO A 93 -18.40 3.21 13.69
C PRO A 93 -19.14 1.95 13.22
N ALA A 94 -20.44 1.87 13.52
CA ALA A 94 -21.29 0.83 12.96
C ALA A 94 -21.21 0.86 11.42
N PRO A 95 -21.16 -0.31 10.75
CA PRO A 95 -21.10 -0.33 9.30
C PRO A 95 -22.37 0.33 8.73
N PRO A 96 -22.24 1.20 7.72
CA PRO A 96 -23.39 1.79 7.06
C PRO A 96 -24.25 0.71 6.41
N LEU A 97 -25.52 1.03 6.14
CA LEU A 97 -26.42 0.15 5.40
C LEU A 97 -25.77 -0.27 4.09
N ARG A 98 -25.66 -1.60 3.89
CA ARG A 98 -25.04 -2.21 2.71
C ARG A 98 -26.10 -2.55 1.68
N GLN A 99 -25.78 -2.31 0.42
CA GLN A 99 -26.48 -2.89 -0.72
C GLN A 99 -25.47 -3.50 -1.67
N TYR A 100 -25.82 -4.64 -2.26
CA TYR A 100 -25.08 -5.27 -3.33
C TYR A 100 -25.62 -4.76 -4.67
N GLU A 101 -24.72 -4.24 -5.49
CA GLU A 101 -25.04 -3.60 -6.78
C GLU A 101 -24.56 -4.42 -7.98
N GLY A 102 -23.68 -5.41 -7.79
CA GLY A 102 -23.13 -6.18 -8.91
C GLY A 102 -21.88 -6.98 -8.57
N LEU A 103 -21.19 -7.39 -9.63
CA LEU A 103 -19.96 -8.17 -9.60
C LEU A 103 -19.07 -7.75 -10.77
N ASP A 104 -17.82 -7.43 -10.49
CA ASP A 104 -16.77 -7.43 -11.50
C ASP A 104 -16.18 -8.84 -11.60
N VAL A 105 -16.09 -9.37 -12.82
CA VAL A 105 -15.48 -10.66 -13.11
C VAL A 105 -14.32 -10.44 -14.07
N PHE A 106 -13.14 -10.90 -13.69
CA PHE A 106 -11.96 -10.79 -14.51
C PHE A 106 -11.78 -12.07 -15.33
N LEU A 107 -11.76 -11.91 -16.65
CA LEU A 107 -11.67 -12.98 -17.63
C LEU A 107 -10.29 -12.99 -18.30
N GLU A 108 -9.81 -14.19 -18.60
CA GLU A 108 -8.67 -14.42 -19.50
C GLU A 108 -9.20 -14.72 -20.92
N THR A 109 -9.04 -13.79 -21.85
CA THR A 109 -9.50 -13.94 -23.23
C THR A 109 -8.79 -12.99 -24.18
N THR A 110 -8.49 -13.48 -25.39
CA THR A 110 -7.98 -12.67 -26.51
C THR A 110 -9.11 -12.18 -27.43
N LEU A 111 -10.37 -12.45 -27.09
CA LEU A 111 -11.51 -11.99 -27.87
C LEU A 111 -11.63 -10.46 -27.82
N SER A 112 -11.86 -9.83 -28.97
CA SER A 112 -11.98 -8.37 -29.01
C SER A 112 -13.19 -7.87 -28.21
N PRO A 113 -13.12 -6.70 -27.57
CA PRO A 113 -14.23 -6.14 -26.78
C PRO A 113 -15.54 -6.03 -27.57
N GLY A 114 -15.47 -5.68 -28.85
CA GLY A 114 -16.63 -5.61 -29.75
C GLY A 114 -17.34 -6.95 -30.00
N LYS A 115 -16.63 -8.09 -29.84
CA LYS A 115 -17.23 -9.43 -29.90
C LYS A 115 -17.63 -9.94 -28.51
N LEU A 116 -16.76 -9.73 -27.52
CA LEU A 116 -16.97 -10.15 -26.14
C LEU A 116 -18.22 -9.49 -25.52
N GLY A 117 -18.43 -8.19 -25.75
CA GLY A 117 -19.57 -7.45 -25.20
C GLY A 117 -20.94 -8.03 -25.59
N PRO A 118 -21.27 -8.18 -26.88
CA PRO A 118 -22.50 -8.82 -27.32
C PRO A 118 -22.69 -10.24 -26.78
N GLU A 119 -21.63 -11.06 -26.76
CA GLU A 119 -21.70 -12.43 -26.22
C GLU A 119 -22.04 -12.43 -24.73
N LEU A 120 -21.36 -11.60 -23.94
CA LEU A 120 -21.62 -11.49 -22.50
C LEU A 120 -22.99 -10.87 -22.20
N ARG A 121 -23.46 -9.95 -23.04
CA ARG A 121 -24.82 -9.39 -22.94
C ARG A 121 -25.88 -10.48 -23.13
N SER A 122 -25.73 -11.33 -24.14
CA SER A 122 -26.62 -12.48 -24.37
C SER A 122 -26.49 -13.51 -23.24
N LEU A 123 -25.28 -13.77 -22.76
CA LEU A 123 -25.00 -14.70 -21.67
C LEU A 123 -25.78 -14.38 -20.39
N VAL A 124 -26.02 -13.10 -20.10
CA VAL A 124 -26.76 -12.67 -18.89
C VAL A 124 -28.26 -12.44 -19.11
N GLU A 125 -28.79 -12.71 -20.31
CA GLU A 125 -30.22 -12.64 -20.55
C GLU A 125 -31.01 -13.60 -19.65
N GLY A 126 -32.13 -13.11 -19.12
CA GLY A 126 -32.94 -13.84 -18.14
C GLY A 126 -32.33 -13.96 -16.73
N THR A 127 -31.13 -13.40 -16.49
CA THR A 127 -30.56 -13.29 -15.14
C THR A 127 -30.88 -11.93 -14.50
N PRO A 128 -30.72 -11.78 -13.17
CA PRO A 128 -30.79 -10.49 -12.50
C PRO A 128 -29.68 -9.50 -12.92
N PHE A 129 -28.68 -9.95 -13.68
CA PHE A 129 -27.57 -9.10 -14.11
C PHE A 129 -27.81 -8.45 -15.48
N LEU A 130 -27.13 -7.33 -15.67
CA LEU A 130 -26.88 -6.68 -16.96
C LEU A 130 -25.38 -6.43 -17.11
N LEU A 131 -24.90 -6.40 -18.36
CA LEU A 131 -23.51 -6.01 -18.65
C LEU A 131 -23.39 -4.48 -18.51
N GLY A 132 -22.64 -4.03 -17.51
CA GLY A 132 -22.37 -2.62 -17.25
C GLY A 132 -21.22 -2.06 -18.10
N GLY A 133 -20.24 -2.90 -18.43
CA GLY A 133 -19.12 -2.51 -19.28
C GLY A 133 -17.98 -3.52 -19.27
N ILE A 134 -17.01 -3.32 -20.14
CA ILE A 134 -15.77 -4.09 -20.18
C ILE A 134 -14.60 -3.12 -20.15
N SER A 135 -13.62 -3.41 -19.31
CA SER A 135 -12.38 -2.65 -19.21
C SER A 135 -11.15 -3.54 -19.41
N ASN A 136 -10.08 -2.95 -19.93
CA ASN A 136 -8.80 -3.60 -20.09
C ASN A 136 -7.74 -2.67 -19.48
N ARG A 137 -6.97 -3.17 -18.50
CA ARG A 137 -6.01 -2.36 -17.71
C ARG A 137 -6.63 -1.07 -17.11
N GLY A 138 -7.92 -1.10 -16.74
CA GLY A 138 -8.64 0.02 -16.15
C GLY A 138 -9.24 1.01 -17.15
N THR A 139 -8.98 0.84 -18.44
CA THR A 139 -9.56 1.66 -19.52
C THR A 139 -10.81 0.99 -20.06
N ARG A 140 -11.92 1.73 -20.18
CA ARG A 140 -13.14 1.21 -20.79
C ARG A 140 -12.88 0.86 -22.27
N THR A 141 -13.23 -0.36 -22.65
CA THR A 141 -13.08 -0.87 -24.03
C THR A 141 -14.39 -1.34 -24.65
N TRP A 142 -15.43 -1.56 -23.83
CA TRP A 142 -16.79 -1.78 -24.31
C TRP A 142 -17.84 -1.07 -23.44
N PRO A 143 -18.83 -0.38 -24.05
CA PRO A 143 -18.92 -0.04 -25.47
C PRO A 143 -17.71 0.76 -25.97
N GLU A 144 -17.44 0.70 -27.26
CA GLU A 144 -16.26 1.37 -27.84
C GLU A 144 -16.32 2.88 -27.61
N THR A 145 -15.24 3.44 -27.08
CA THR A 145 -15.10 4.88 -26.78
C THR A 145 -14.35 5.64 -27.88
N GLY A 146 -14.04 4.99 -29.00
CA GLY A 146 -13.25 5.55 -30.11
C GLY A 146 -11.74 5.62 -29.85
N ALA A 147 -11.27 5.27 -28.65
CA ALA A 147 -9.86 5.20 -28.32
C ALA A 147 -9.22 3.88 -28.80
N MET A 148 -8.06 3.97 -29.46
CA MET A 148 -7.26 2.80 -29.84
C MET A 148 -6.43 2.31 -28.65
N THR A 149 -7.07 1.56 -27.75
CA THR A 149 -6.41 1.02 -26.55
C THR A 149 -5.70 -0.29 -26.88
N ASP A 150 -4.41 -0.39 -26.59
CA ASP A 150 -3.69 -1.67 -26.62
C ASP A 150 -4.26 -2.61 -25.57
N LEU A 151 -4.61 -3.84 -25.98
CA LEU A 151 -5.26 -4.83 -25.13
C LEU A 151 -4.28 -5.90 -24.67
N VAL A 152 -4.46 -6.35 -23.43
CA VAL A 152 -3.93 -7.63 -22.94
C VAL A 152 -5.06 -8.66 -22.87
N ASP A 153 -4.72 -9.92 -22.69
CA ASP A 153 -5.66 -11.04 -22.54
C ASP A 153 -6.41 -11.06 -21.19
N HIS A 154 -6.20 -10.06 -20.33
CA HIS A 154 -6.88 -9.92 -19.05
C HIS A 154 -7.86 -8.75 -19.07
N THR A 155 -9.16 -9.03 -18.91
CA THR A 155 -10.23 -8.03 -18.99
C THR A 155 -11.17 -8.08 -17.79
N GLN A 156 -11.51 -6.92 -17.25
CA GLN A 156 -12.57 -6.79 -16.24
C GLN A 156 -13.91 -6.65 -16.94
N VAL A 157 -14.86 -7.50 -16.58
CA VAL A 157 -16.25 -7.40 -17.01
C VAL A 157 -17.10 -7.01 -15.83
N ARG A 158 -17.79 -5.87 -15.96
CA ARG A 158 -18.71 -5.39 -14.93
C ARG A 158 -20.12 -5.89 -15.18
N PHE A 159 -20.64 -6.69 -14.26
CA PHE A 159 -22.04 -7.09 -14.22
C PHE A 159 -22.77 -6.33 -13.11
N LEU A 160 -23.79 -5.55 -13.48
CA LEU A 160 -24.61 -4.83 -12.52
C LEU A 160 -25.92 -5.59 -12.27
N LEU A 161 -26.40 -5.59 -11.04
CA LEU A 161 -27.75 -6.05 -10.73
C LEU A 161 -28.76 -5.04 -11.28
N ARG A 162 -29.80 -5.54 -11.95
CA ARG A 162 -30.92 -4.72 -12.40
C ARG A 162 -31.62 -4.00 -11.24
N ASN A 163 -31.69 -4.68 -10.09
CA ASN A 163 -32.22 -4.16 -8.84
C ASN A 163 -31.22 -4.48 -7.72
N PRO A 164 -30.58 -3.48 -7.09
CA PRO A 164 -29.72 -3.71 -5.93
C PRO A 164 -30.47 -4.39 -4.77
N VAL A 165 -29.75 -5.19 -3.98
CA VAL A 165 -30.32 -6.00 -2.90
C VAL A 165 -29.58 -5.79 -1.58
N GLY A 166 -30.26 -5.95 -0.44
CA GLY A 166 -29.64 -5.81 0.89
C GLY A 166 -28.78 -7.01 1.29
N ASP A 167 -29.20 -8.21 0.89
CA ASP A 167 -28.50 -9.46 1.18
C ASP A 167 -27.65 -9.92 -0.01
N PHE A 168 -26.58 -10.65 0.27
CA PHE A 168 -25.68 -11.14 -0.78
C PHE A 168 -26.43 -12.10 -1.72
N PRO A 169 -26.52 -11.82 -3.03
CA PRO A 169 -27.33 -12.61 -3.97
C PRO A 169 -26.58 -13.86 -4.46
N SER A 170 -26.27 -14.77 -3.52
CA SER A 170 -25.39 -15.92 -3.77
C SER A 170 -25.84 -16.83 -4.93
N GLU A 171 -27.14 -17.10 -5.08
CA GLU A 171 -27.68 -17.91 -6.18
C GLU A 171 -27.52 -17.23 -7.54
N ALA A 172 -27.74 -15.92 -7.61
CA ALA A 172 -27.55 -15.17 -8.84
C ALA A 172 -26.07 -15.19 -9.24
N VAL A 173 -25.17 -14.95 -8.28
CA VAL A 173 -23.71 -14.99 -8.51
C VAL A 173 -23.28 -16.38 -9.00
N ARG A 174 -23.72 -17.47 -8.34
CA ARG A 174 -23.44 -18.84 -8.81
C ARG A 174 -23.93 -19.07 -10.23
N THR A 175 -25.14 -18.62 -10.55
CA THR A 175 -25.71 -18.75 -11.90
C THR A 175 -24.87 -18.00 -12.94
N LEU A 176 -24.41 -16.79 -12.63
CA LEU A 176 -23.54 -16.01 -13.51
C LEU A 176 -22.21 -16.74 -13.76
N LEU A 177 -21.53 -17.18 -12.70
CA LEU A 177 -20.25 -17.88 -12.80
C LEU A 177 -20.39 -19.20 -13.58
N GLY A 178 -21.44 -19.98 -13.31
CA GLY A 178 -21.73 -21.21 -14.04
C GLY A 178 -22.02 -20.99 -15.53
N ARG A 179 -22.52 -19.82 -15.94
CA ARG A 179 -22.68 -19.47 -17.36
C ARG A 179 -21.36 -19.06 -18.04
N LEU A 180 -20.40 -18.53 -17.27
CA LEU A 180 -19.06 -18.17 -17.75
C LEU A 180 -18.15 -19.41 -17.82
N GLU A 181 -18.31 -20.34 -16.89
CA GLU A 181 -17.59 -21.61 -16.83
C GLU A 181 -17.65 -22.37 -18.16
N GLY A 182 -16.50 -22.91 -18.59
CA GLY A 182 -16.36 -23.64 -19.85
C GLY A 182 -16.34 -22.77 -21.11
N ARG A 183 -16.61 -21.46 -21.01
CA ARG A 183 -16.52 -20.50 -22.14
C ARG A 183 -15.34 -19.54 -21.97
N TYR A 184 -15.20 -18.99 -20.77
CA TYR A 184 -14.19 -18.00 -20.43
C TYR A 184 -13.51 -18.38 -19.12
N PRO A 185 -12.19 -18.65 -19.11
CA PRO A 185 -11.46 -18.75 -17.86
C PRO A 185 -11.60 -17.43 -17.10
N TRP A 186 -11.94 -17.52 -15.81
CA TRP A 186 -12.01 -16.39 -14.92
C TRP A 186 -11.11 -16.66 -13.71
N MET A 187 -10.49 -15.61 -13.17
CA MET A 187 -9.51 -15.76 -12.09
C MET A 187 -9.77 -14.87 -10.87
N HIS A 188 -10.54 -13.79 -11.03
CA HIS A 188 -10.76 -12.81 -9.97
C HIS A 188 -12.20 -12.28 -10.02
N LEU A 189 -12.78 -12.10 -8.84
CA LEU A 189 -14.12 -11.58 -8.60
C LEU A 189 -14.05 -10.42 -7.60
N GLU A 190 -14.75 -9.33 -7.89
CA GLU A 190 -14.94 -8.22 -6.96
C GLU A 190 -16.43 -7.89 -6.80
N VAL A 191 -16.90 -7.87 -5.56
CA VAL A 191 -18.31 -7.62 -5.26
C VAL A 191 -18.57 -6.11 -5.21
N LEU A 192 -19.47 -5.64 -6.06
CA LEU A 192 -19.84 -4.23 -6.13
C LEU A 192 -20.87 -3.91 -5.07
N GLN A 193 -20.52 -2.99 -4.16
CA GLN A 193 -21.32 -2.65 -2.99
C GLN A 193 -21.53 -1.15 -2.89
N ARG A 194 -22.67 -0.75 -2.32
CA ARG A 194 -22.96 0.59 -1.85
C ARG A 194 -23.07 0.58 -0.32
N PHE A 195 -22.54 1.64 0.29
CA PHE A 195 -22.48 1.86 1.73
C PHE A 195 -23.18 3.18 2.06
N GLY A 196 -24.48 3.11 2.38
CA GLY A 196 -25.33 4.30 2.49
C GLY A 196 -25.44 5.03 1.15
N THR A 197 -24.98 6.28 1.09
CA THR A 197 -24.92 7.07 -0.15
C THR A 197 -23.64 6.83 -0.95
N PHE A 198 -22.63 6.18 -0.37
CA PHE A 198 -21.31 6.02 -0.98
C PHE A 198 -21.23 4.77 -1.83
N GLN A 199 -20.83 4.93 -3.10
CA GLN A 199 -20.50 3.81 -3.96
C GLN A 199 -19.14 3.25 -3.53
N GLY A 200 -19.09 1.95 -3.22
CA GLY A 200 -17.91 1.25 -2.70
C GLY A 200 -16.95 0.74 -3.77
N TYR A 201 -17.04 1.26 -4.99
CA TYR A 201 -16.22 0.86 -6.13
C TYR A 201 -16.07 2.04 -7.10
N THR A 202 -15.00 2.03 -7.90
CA THR A 202 -14.72 3.07 -8.89
C THR A 202 -15.23 2.70 -10.27
N ARG A 203 -15.42 3.71 -11.11
CA ARG A 203 -15.68 3.55 -12.54
C ARG A 203 -14.37 3.36 -13.31
N SER A 204 -14.46 2.77 -14.50
CA SER A 204 -13.31 2.67 -15.40
C SER A 204 -13.02 4.03 -16.01
N GLN A 205 -11.80 4.25 -16.48
CA GLN A 205 -11.47 5.46 -17.23
C GLN A 205 -12.29 5.49 -18.54
N GLY A 206 -13.08 6.55 -18.75
CA GLY A 206 -13.99 6.69 -19.91
C GLY A 206 -15.45 6.26 -19.65
N ASP A 207 -15.83 6.03 -18.40
CA ASP A 207 -17.23 5.89 -17.99
C ASP A 207 -17.82 7.25 -17.56
N ASP A 208 -18.84 7.73 -18.28
CA ASP A 208 -19.66 8.90 -17.90
C ASP A 208 -20.66 8.60 -16.77
#